data_AF-A0A7S0DA00-F1
#
_entry.id   AF-A0A7S0DA00-F1
#
_cell.length_a   1.000
_cell.length_b   1.000
_cell.length_c   1.000
_cell.angle_alpha   90.00
_cell.angle_beta   90.00
_cell.angle_gamma   90.00
#
_symmetry.space_group_name_H-M   'P 1'
#
loop_
_entity.id
_entity.type
_entity.pdbx_description
1 polymer ?
#
loop_
_entity_poly.entity_id
_entity_poly.type
_entity_poly.pdbx_seq_one_letter_code
_entity_poly.pdbx_strand_id
1 'polypeptide(L)'
;DFKAENIANVTVGDFILTSSGFSQVFAFTHNDPIPSAKYLRISTEGNGEPLEVSGEHIIFKDQNGRRVPVQAREIREGDVVYVVTNSNKEGTIVRTIHWESTLSEGEMPLFRALKVVEIDQILRKGQHAPITFSGTIIVQGFLASTFGGVRTITYNGHVVSDAHATSMSLVTPFKIVYELFRNLGIAFFLDSNSSFSTCYKFFSERFQFVKRVYDQESELDKASLYQFFILASFLITVYILANLHYLAAIYLLLWTIRTLANGHEFFKHTSPNPMGSSAAKLGISV
;
A
#
# COMPACT_ATOMS: atom_id res chain seq x y z
N ASP A 1 10.74 -10.31 -11.39
CA ASP A 1 9.53 -11.05 -11.80
C ASP A 1 8.29 -10.39 -11.20
N PHE A 2 7.60 -9.52 -11.95
CA PHE A 2 6.36 -8.87 -11.49
C PHE A 2 5.15 -9.61 -12.08
N LYS A 3 4.49 -10.44 -11.25
CA LYS A 3 3.65 -11.58 -11.70
C LYS A 3 2.15 -11.47 -11.41
N ALA A 4 1.61 -10.29 -11.14
CA ALA A 4 0.21 -10.17 -10.75
C ALA A 4 -0.75 -10.10 -11.97
N GLU A 5 -1.01 -11.23 -12.63
CA GLU A 5 -2.12 -11.36 -13.60
C GLU A 5 -3.50 -11.33 -12.91
N ASN A 6 -3.54 -11.65 -11.62
CA ASN A 6 -4.74 -11.68 -10.81
C ASN A 6 -4.48 -10.94 -9.48
N ILE A 7 -5.41 -10.07 -9.07
CA ILE A 7 -5.31 -9.32 -7.83
C ILE A 7 -5.20 -10.22 -6.58
N ALA A 8 -5.72 -11.45 -6.67
CA ALA A 8 -5.62 -12.46 -5.62
C ALA A 8 -4.18 -12.96 -5.37
N ASN A 9 -3.28 -12.80 -6.34
CA ASN A 9 -1.88 -13.22 -6.25
C ASN A 9 -0.94 -12.05 -5.89
N VAL A 10 -1.47 -10.84 -5.73
CA VAL A 10 -0.68 -9.68 -5.32
C VAL A 10 -0.24 -9.86 -3.88
N THR A 11 1.01 -9.52 -3.60
CA THR A 11 1.62 -9.58 -2.28
C THR A 11 2.20 -8.23 -1.87
N VAL A 12 2.47 -8.04 -0.58
CA VAL A 12 3.20 -6.86 -0.09
C VAL A 12 4.60 -6.88 -0.68
N GLY A 13 5.04 -5.75 -1.24
CA GLY A 13 6.30 -5.62 -1.92
C GLY A 13 6.17 -5.56 -3.45
N ASP A 14 5.10 -6.14 -4.02
CA ASP A 14 4.86 -6.12 -5.46
C ASP A 14 4.64 -4.69 -5.98
N PHE A 15 5.15 -4.41 -7.17
CA PHE A 15 4.84 -3.17 -7.88
C PHE A 15 3.72 -3.42 -8.88
N ILE A 16 2.69 -2.58 -8.83
CA ILE A 16 1.52 -2.68 -9.71
C ILE A 16 1.28 -1.35 -10.43
N LEU A 17 0.56 -1.40 -11.55
CA LEU A 17 0.27 -0.23 -12.36
C LEU A 17 -0.76 0.69 -11.68
N THR A 18 -0.48 1.99 -11.65
CA THR A 18 -1.29 3.03 -11.00
C THR A 18 -1.38 4.29 -11.85
N SER A 19 -2.07 5.34 -11.40
CA SER A 19 -2.14 6.62 -12.14
C SER A 19 -0.81 7.32 -12.34
N SER A 20 0.19 7.04 -11.51
CA SER A 20 1.50 7.68 -11.52
C SER A 20 2.62 6.74 -12.03
N GLY A 21 2.26 5.72 -12.82
CA GLY A 21 3.17 4.63 -13.17
C GLY A 21 3.11 3.50 -12.15
N PHE A 22 4.21 2.78 -11.95
CA PHE A 22 4.26 1.66 -11.03
C PHE A 22 4.40 2.12 -9.58
N SER A 23 3.67 1.48 -8.68
CA SER A 23 3.73 1.78 -7.24
C SER A 23 3.73 0.49 -6.44
N GLN A 24 4.56 0.45 -5.40
CA GLN A 24 4.66 -0.70 -4.50
C GLN A 24 3.38 -0.83 -3.66
N VAL A 25 2.93 -2.08 -3.50
CA VAL A 25 1.91 -2.49 -2.54
C VAL A 25 2.56 -2.63 -1.17
N PHE A 26 2.07 -1.90 -0.17
CA PHE A 26 2.66 -1.91 1.18
C PHE A 26 1.73 -2.51 2.25
N ALA A 27 0.44 -2.69 1.93
CA ALA A 27 -0.56 -3.25 2.84
C ALA A 27 -1.79 -3.75 2.08
N PHE A 28 -2.69 -4.43 2.79
CA PHE A 28 -4.03 -4.80 2.31
C PHE A 28 -5.07 -4.36 3.34
N THR A 29 -6.17 -3.74 2.90
CA THR A 29 -7.33 -3.51 3.79
C THR A 29 -8.20 -4.77 3.91
N HIS A 30 -8.29 -5.55 2.82
CA HIS A 30 -8.97 -6.84 2.76
C HIS A 30 -8.14 -7.81 1.93
N ASN A 31 -8.04 -9.06 2.40
CA ASN A 31 -7.43 -10.16 1.66
C ASN A 31 -8.06 -11.50 2.05
N ASP A 32 -9.40 -11.52 2.05
CA ASP A 32 -10.17 -12.66 2.52
C ASP A 32 -10.80 -13.38 1.33
N PRO A 33 -10.41 -14.62 1.01
CA PRO A 33 -10.94 -15.35 -0.16
C PRO A 33 -12.35 -15.93 0.06
N ILE A 34 -12.87 -15.85 1.29
CA ILE A 34 -14.03 -16.63 1.76
C ILE A 34 -15.37 -15.91 1.58
N PRO A 35 -15.57 -14.63 1.97
CA PRO A 35 -16.89 -14.03 1.90
C PRO A 35 -17.33 -13.87 0.44
N SER A 36 -18.57 -14.28 0.15
CA SER A 36 -19.27 -13.83 -1.04
C SER A 36 -19.74 -12.40 -0.81
N ALA A 37 -19.45 -11.50 -1.74
CA ALA A 37 -19.90 -10.13 -1.68
C ALA A 37 -20.60 -9.71 -2.97
N LYS A 38 -21.44 -8.68 -2.87
CA LYS A 38 -22.09 -8.04 -4.01
C LYS A 38 -21.09 -7.10 -4.68
N TYR A 39 -20.89 -7.33 -5.96
CA TYR A 39 -20.06 -6.52 -6.83
C TYR A 39 -20.93 -5.86 -7.88
N LEU A 40 -20.50 -4.69 -8.33
CA LEU A 40 -20.95 -4.05 -9.55
C LEU A 40 -20.03 -4.49 -10.67
N ARG A 41 -20.62 -4.80 -11.84
CA ARG A 41 -19.89 -5.02 -13.08
C ARG A 41 -20.20 -3.84 -14.01
N ILE A 42 -19.21 -3.01 -14.28
CA ILE A 42 -19.35 -1.75 -15.02
C ILE A 42 -18.72 -1.92 -16.40
N SER A 43 -19.53 -1.85 -17.45
CA SER A 43 -19.10 -1.91 -18.84
C SER A 43 -19.00 -0.51 -19.45
N THR A 44 -18.04 -0.29 -20.36
CA THR A 44 -17.90 0.98 -21.09
C THR A 44 -18.12 0.79 -22.58
N GLU A 45 -18.29 1.89 -23.32
CA GLU A 45 -18.44 1.88 -24.79
C GLU A 45 -17.19 1.38 -25.54
N GLY A 46 -16.05 1.20 -24.85
CA GLY A 46 -14.90 0.50 -25.39
C GLY A 46 -15.06 -1.02 -25.27
N ASN A 47 -14.60 -1.78 -26.28
CA ASN A 47 -14.59 -3.25 -26.29
C ASN A 47 -13.56 -3.86 -25.30
N GLY A 48 -13.52 -3.36 -24.06
CA GLY A 48 -12.69 -3.83 -22.95
C GLY A 48 -13.47 -4.75 -22.00
N GLU A 49 -12.74 -5.41 -21.11
CA GLU A 49 -13.33 -6.18 -20.02
C GLU A 49 -14.06 -5.23 -19.06
N PRO A 50 -15.23 -5.60 -18.51
CA PRO A 50 -15.92 -4.76 -17.55
C PRO A 50 -15.20 -4.75 -16.19
N LEU A 51 -15.28 -3.63 -15.48
CA LEU A 51 -14.75 -3.51 -14.12
C LEU A 51 -15.67 -4.23 -13.14
N GLU A 52 -15.15 -5.20 -12.40
CA GLU A 52 -15.84 -5.83 -11.29
C GLU A 52 -15.35 -5.26 -9.95
N VAL A 53 -16.19 -4.50 -9.26
CA VAL A 53 -15.79 -3.77 -8.04
C VAL A 53 -16.91 -3.72 -7.00
N SER A 54 -16.58 -3.64 -5.70
CA SER A 54 -17.60 -3.47 -4.66
C SER A 54 -18.24 -2.08 -4.73
N GLY A 55 -19.52 -1.95 -4.35
CA GLY A 55 -20.25 -0.69 -4.43
C GLY A 55 -19.66 0.46 -3.58
N GLU A 56 -18.94 0.13 -2.51
CA GLU A 56 -18.26 1.12 -1.66
C GLU A 56 -16.89 1.55 -2.18
N HIS A 57 -16.34 0.85 -3.16
CA HIS A 57 -15.00 1.14 -3.67
C HIS A 57 -14.98 2.48 -4.42
N ILE A 58 -13.87 3.20 -4.33
CA ILE A 58 -13.76 4.51 -4.97
C ILE A 58 -13.21 4.35 -6.39
N ILE A 59 -13.94 4.87 -7.37
CA ILE A 59 -13.49 4.98 -8.76
C ILE A 59 -13.51 6.45 -9.20
N PHE A 60 -12.82 6.77 -10.30
CA PHE A 60 -12.73 8.13 -10.80
C PHE A 60 -13.66 8.34 -11.98
N LYS A 61 -14.66 9.22 -11.82
CA LYS A 61 -15.51 9.70 -12.90
C LYS A 61 -14.99 11.02 -13.46
N ASP A 62 -15.25 11.29 -14.72
CA ASP A 62 -15.03 12.60 -15.32
C ASP A 62 -16.14 13.57 -14.91
N GLN A 63 -15.75 14.72 -14.37
CA GLN A 63 -16.62 15.88 -14.26
C GLN A 63 -15.90 17.10 -14.80
N ASN A 64 -16.29 17.55 -15.98
CA ASN A 64 -15.71 18.70 -16.66
C ASN A 64 -14.19 18.57 -16.86
N GLY A 65 -13.73 17.38 -17.31
CA GLY A 65 -12.32 17.12 -17.56
C GLY A 65 -11.49 16.87 -16.29
N ARG A 66 -12.15 16.71 -15.14
CA ARG A 66 -11.49 16.41 -13.86
C ARG A 66 -11.87 15.02 -13.38
N ARG A 67 -10.87 14.30 -12.87
CA ARG A 67 -11.07 13.03 -12.14
C ARG A 67 -11.67 13.33 -10.78
N VAL A 68 -12.96 13.04 -10.62
CA VAL A 68 -13.65 13.15 -9.34
C VAL A 68 -13.83 11.75 -8.76
N PRO A 69 -13.30 11.49 -7.56
CA PRO A 69 -13.49 10.20 -6.91
C PRO A 69 -14.92 10.09 -6.39
N VAL A 70 -15.57 8.98 -6.72
CA VAL A 70 -16.90 8.62 -6.28
C VAL A 70 -16.95 7.16 -5.90
N GLN A 71 -17.94 6.79 -5.10
CA GLN A 71 -18.18 5.38 -4.83
C GLN A 71 -18.77 4.70 -6.06
N ALA A 72 -18.39 3.45 -6.33
CA ALA A 72 -18.84 2.73 -7.51
C ALA A 72 -20.37 2.62 -7.59
N ARG A 73 -21.08 2.55 -6.44
CA ARG A 73 -22.55 2.56 -6.38
C ARG A 73 -23.21 3.86 -6.85
N GLU A 74 -22.45 4.95 -6.96
CA GLU A 74 -22.95 6.25 -7.43
C GLU A 74 -22.83 6.41 -8.95
N ILE A 75 -22.13 5.49 -9.61
CA ILE A 75 -21.96 5.48 -11.06
C ILE A 75 -23.26 5.06 -11.72
N ARG A 76 -23.58 5.72 -12.82
CA ARG A 76 -24.76 5.47 -13.63
C ARG A 76 -24.37 5.26 -15.09
N GLU A 77 -25.23 4.58 -15.83
CA GLU A 77 -25.12 4.56 -17.28
C GLU A 77 -25.09 5.99 -17.83
N GLY A 78 -24.14 6.23 -18.73
CA GLY A 78 -23.86 7.53 -19.28
C GLY A 78 -22.84 8.38 -18.53
N ASP A 79 -22.46 8.03 -17.31
CA ASP A 79 -21.28 8.61 -16.67
C ASP A 79 -20.03 8.27 -17.48
N VAL A 80 -18.99 9.09 -17.34
CA VAL A 80 -17.71 8.91 -18.03
C VAL A 80 -16.65 8.53 -17.00
N VAL A 81 -15.87 7.48 -17.28
CA VAL A 81 -14.83 6.94 -16.39
C VAL A 81 -13.51 6.80 -17.13
N TYR A 82 -12.40 6.68 -16.39
CA TYR A 82 -11.06 6.64 -16.98
C TYR A 82 -10.53 5.21 -17.11
N VAL A 83 -10.14 4.87 -18.34
CA VAL A 83 -9.55 3.57 -18.70
C VAL A 83 -8.16 3.80 -19.29
N VAL A 84 -7.19 2.98 -18.91
CA VAL A 84 -5.82 3.06 -19.44
C VAL A 84 -5.75 2.58 -20.88
N THR A 85 -5.00 3.31 -21.70
CA THR A 85 -4.76 3.00 -23.12
C THR A 85 -3.26 2.93 -23.40
N ASN A 86 -2.87 2.10 -24.35
CA ASN A 86 -1.47 2.03 -24.79
C ASN A 86 -1.15 3.20 -25.75
N SER A 87 -0.06 3.93 -25.48
CA SER A 87 0.51 4.99 -26.32
C SER A 87 0.80 4.55 -27.75
N ASN A 88 1.18 3.28 -27.93
CA ASN A 88 1.75 2.78 -29.19
C ASN A 88 0.69 2.22 -30.16
N LYS A 89 -0.57 2.13 -29.75
CA LYS A 89 -1.71 1.75 -30.61
C LYS A 89 -2.95 2.50 -30.14
N GLU A 90 -3.21 3.67 -30.75
CA GLU A 90 -4.44 4.43 -30.55
C GLU A 90 -5.64 3.49 -30.52
N GLY A 91 -6.36 3.46 -29.40
CA GLY A 91 -7.59 2.68 -29.23
C GLY A 91 -7.45 1.30 -28.58
N THR A 92 -6.24 0.82 -28.24
CA THR A 92 -6.10 -0.44 -27.49
C THR A 92 -6.17 -0.19 -25.98
N ILE A 93 -7.25 -0.67 -25.34
CA ILE A 93 -7.39 -0.70 -23.88
C ILE A 93 -6.38 -1.71 -23.31
N VAL A 94 -5.62 -1.31 -22.29
CA VAL A 94 -4.64 -2.19 -21.64
C VAL A 94 -5.40 -3.15 -20.73
N ARG A 95 -5.45 -4.42 -21.13
CA ARG A 95 -6.32 -5.44 -20.49
C ARG A 95 -5.68 -6.10 -19.27
N THR A 96 -4.36 -6.02 -19.12
CA THR A 96 -3.63 -6.83 -18.13
C THR A 96 -2.56 -5.99 -17.45
N ILE A 97 -2.38 -6.21 -16.14
CA ILE A 97 -1.29 -5.68 -15.29
C ILE A 97 0.06 -6.34 -15.67
N HIS A 98 0.26 -6.69 -16.95
CA HIS A 98 1.45 -7.39 -17.39
C HIS A 98 2.57 -6.37 -17.66
N TRP A 99 3.67 -6.54 -16.93
CA TRP A 99 4.85 -5.69 -16.95
C TRP A 99 5.53 -5.57 -18.32
N GLU A 100 5.32 -6.55 -19.20
CA GLU A 100 6.20 -6.81 -20.34
C GLU A 100 5.73 -6.19 -21.67
N SER A 101 4.51 -5.64 -21.74
CA SER A 101 3.89 -5.35 -23.04
C SER A 101 3.32 -3.95 -23.28
N THR A 102 3.42 -3.01 -22.35
CA THR A 102 2.65 -1.75 -22.52
C THR A 102 3.36 -0.44 -22.21
N LEU A 103 4.25 -0.36 -21.22
CA LEU A 103 4.90 0.90 -20.86
C LEU A 103 6.36 0.64 -20.48
N SER A 104 7.29 1.42 -21.06
CA SER A 104 8.69 1.42 -20.66
C SER A 104 8.83 1.87 -19.19
N GLU A 105 9.88 1.44 -18.49
CA GLU A 105 10.15 1.91 -17.13
C GLU A 105 10.28 3.46 -17.12
N GLY A 106 9.38 4.14 -16.40
CA GLY A 106 9.28 5.61 -16.38
C GLY A 106 8.21 6.22 -17.30
N GLU A 107 7.53 5.44 -18.14
CA GLU A 107 6.40 5.92 -18.92
C GLU A 107 5.12 6.04 -18.07
N MET A 108 4.45 7.19 -18.20
CA MET A 108 3.18 7.44 -17.53
C MET A 108 2.02 6.82 -18.31
N PRO A 109 1.06 6.15 -17.63
CA PRO A 109 -0.10 5.59 -18.32
C PRO A 109 -0.97 6.70 -18.91
N LEU A 110 -1.36 6.52 -20.17
CA LEU A 110 -2.34 7.35 -20.83
C LEU A 110 -3.74 6.87 -20.46
N PHE A 111 -4.65 7.82 -20.22
CA PHE A 111 -6.02 7.54 -19.85
C PHE A 111 -6.98 8.09 -20.90
N ARG A 112 -7.94 7.26 -21.29
CA ARG A 112 -9.08 7.64 -22.10
C ARG A 112 -10.33 7.71 -21.24
N ALA A 113 -11.09 8.77 -21.42
CA ALA A 113 -12.41 8.92 -20.84
C ALA A 113 -13.41 8.14 -21.71
N LEU A 114 -14.11 7.18 -21.13
CA LEU A 114 -15.08 6.32 -21.80
C LEU A 114 -16.43 6.37 -21.09
N LYS A 115 -17.51 6.40 -21.87
CA LYS A 115 -18.87 6.36 -21.34
C LYS A 115 -19.21 4.97 -20.79
N VAL A 116 -19.83 4.91 -19.63
CA VAL A 116 -20.44 3.71 -19.04
C VAL A 116 -21.71 3.38 -19.82
N VAL A 117 -21.83 2.14 -20.28
CA VAL A 117 -22.95 1.69 -21.12
C VAL A 117 -23.86 0.69 -20.42
N GLU A 118 -23.37 0.02 -19.37
CA GLU A 118 -24.12 -1.01 -18.66
C GLU A 118 -23.55 -1.18 -17.25
N ILE A 119 -24.43 -1.44 -16.28
CA ILE A 119 -24.06 -1.74 -14.90
C ILE A 119 -24.89 -2.93 -14.39
N ASP A 120 -24.21 -4.05 -14.13
CA ASP A 120 -24.81 -5.24 -13.55
C ASP A 120 -24.46 -5.42 -12.08
N GLN A 121 -25.29 -6.19 -11.36
CA GLN A 121 -24.94 -6.72 -10.04
C GLN A 121 -24.57 -8.20 -10.14
N ILE A 122 -23.40 -8.53 -9.62
CA ILE A 122 -22.86 -9.90 -9.62
C ILE A 122 -22.42 -10.31 -8.22
N LEU A 123 -22.43 -11.61 -7.96
CA LEU A 123 -21.84 -12.18 -6.75
C LEU A 123 -20.44 -12.72 -7.08
N ARG A 124 -19.47 -12.36 -6.24
CA ARG A 124 -18.10 -12.86 -6.31
C ARG A 124 -17.64 -13.33 -4.95
N LYS A 125 -16.77 -14.33 -4.95
CA LYS A 125 -16.05 -14.77 -3.75
C LYS A 125 -14.73 -14.03 -3.67
N GLY A 126 -14.37 -13.65 -2.45
CA GLY A 126 -13.10 -13.03 -2.16
C GLY A 126 -13.14 -11.51 -2.28
N GLN A 127 -12.43 -10.83 -1.37
CA GLN A 127 -12.19 -9.40 -1.43
C GLN A 127 -10.69 -9.13 -1.30
N HIS A 128 -10.13 -8.49 -2.32
CA HIS A 128 -8.73 -8.10 -2.36
C HIS A 128 -8.64 -6.59 -2.55
N ALA A 129 -8.05 -5.89 -1.59
CA ALA A 129 -7.91 -4.45 -1.60
C ALA A 129 -6.47 -4.05 -1.22
N PRO A 130 -5.51 -4.25 -2.14
CA PRO A 130 -4.13 -3.84 -1.96
C PRO A 130 -4.03 -2.32 -1.87
N ILE A 131 -3.08 -1.84 -1.08
CA ILE A 131 -2.81 -0.41 -0.89
C ILE A 131 -1.45 -0.07 -1.46
N THR A 132 -1.44 0.91 -2.36
CA THR A 132 -0.24 1.39 -3.04
C THR A 132 0.23 2.72 -2.46
N PHE A 133 1.51 3.03 -2.66
CA PHE A 133 2.07 4.34 -2.31
C PHE A 133 1.42 5.50 -3.07
N SER A 134 1.01 5.30 -4.32
CA SER A 134 0.27 6.32 -5.08
C SER A 134 -1.20 6.44 -4.64
N GLY A 135 -1.75 5.41 -3.99
CA GLY A 135 -3.14 5.37 -3.56
C GLY A 135 -4.12 4.96 -4.66
N THR A 136 -3.66 4.75 -5.88
CA THR A 136 -4.47 4.30 -7.02
C THR A 136 -4.01 2.95 -7.54
N ILE A 137 -4.85 2.30 -8.34
CA ILE A 137 -4.61 1.00 -8.96
C ILE A 137 -5.35 0.95 -10.29
N ILE A 138 -4.77 0.24 -11.26
CA ILE A 138 -5.44 -0.13 -12.50
C ILE A 138 -5.96 -1.56 -12.40
N VAL A 139 -7.28 -1.73 -12.56
CA VAL A 139 -7.95 -3.03 -12.51
C VAL A 139 -8.80 -3.21 -13.75
N GLN A 140 -8.56 -4.27 -14.52
CA GLN A 140 -9.27 -4.53 -15.80
C GLN A 140 -9.23 -3.34 -16.76
N GLY A 141 -8.15 -2.55 -16.70
CA GLY A 141 -7.98 -1.32 -17.48
C GLY A 141 -8.57 -0.06 -16.84
N PHE A 142 -9.40 -0.15 -15.79
CA PHE A 142 -10.00 1.02 -15.16
C PHE A 142 -9.10 1.64 -14.10
N LEU A 143 -9.10 2.96 -14.04
CA LEU A 143 -8.49 3.69 -12.93
C LEU A 143 -9.39 3.66 -11.70
N ALA A 144 -8.90 3.07 -10.62
CA ALA A 144 -9.57 3.01 -9.33
C ALA A 144 -8.65 3.53 -8.21
N SER A 145 -9.27 3.90 -7.10
CA SER A 145 -8.53 4.13 -5.85
C SER A 145 -8.22 2.78 -5.20
N THR A 146 -7.16 2.70 -4.40
CA THR A 146 -6.93 1.54 -3.51
C THR A 146 -7.83 1.53 -2.26
N PHE A 147 -8.75 2.48 -2.15
CA PHE A 147 -9.59 2.70 -0.98
C PHE A 147 -11.07 2.52 -1.31
N GLY A 148 -11.84 2.16 -0.30
CA GLY A 148 -13.29 2.07 -0.36
C GLY A 148 -13.93 2.45 0.96
N GLY A 149 -15.22 2.78 0.90
CA GLY A 149 -16.03 3.05 2.07
C GLY A 149 -15.85 4.44 2.67
N VAL A 150 -14.91 5.25 2.20
CA VAL A 150 -14.83 6.67 2.58
C VAL A 150 -15.75 7.49 1.66
N ARG A 151 -16.35 8.55 2.20
CA ARG A 151 -17.22 9.47 1.46
C ARG A 151 -16.53 10.83 1.31
N THR A 152 -16.90 11.55 0.26
CA THR A 152 -16.51 12.94 0.07
C THR A 152 -17.13 13.79 1.19
N ILE A 153 -16.30 14.59 1.85
CA ILE A 153 -16.70 15.50 2.91
C ILE A 153 -17.09 16.82 2.27
N THR A 154 -18.32 17.24 2.52
CA THR A 154 -18.87 18.51 2.03
C THR A 154 -19.30 19.40 3.18
N TYR A 155 -19.09 20.71 3.06
CA TYR A 155 -19.59 21.71 4.00
C TYR A 155 -20.32 22.82 3.22
N ASN A 156 -21.58 23.09 3.58
CA ASN A 156 -22.44 24.04 2.87
C ASN A 156 -22.48 23.82 1.34
N GLY A 157 -22.50 22.55 0.89
CA GLY A 157 -22.52 22.20 -0.53
C GLY A 157 -21.17 22.27 -1.25
N HIS A 158 -20.10 22.71 -0.58
CA HIS A 158 -18.75 22.73 -1.12
C HIS A 158 -17.97 21.50 -0.67
N VAL A 159 -17.22 20.88 -1.59
CA VAL A 159 -16.32 19.78 -1.25
C VAL A 159 -15.15 20.33 -0.43
N VAL A 160 -15.03 19.88 0.82
CA VAL A 160 -13.90 20.21 1.72
C VAL A 160 -12.74 19.24 1.49
N SER A 161 -13.05 17.96 1.37
CA SER A 161 -12.08 16.92 1.05
C SER A 161 -12.78 15.78 0.32
N ASP A 162 -12.22 15.35 -0.80
CA ASP A 162 -12.76 14.21 -1.52
C ASP A 162 -12.38 12.88 -0.83
N ALA A 163 -13.15 11.83 -1.14
CA ALA A 163 -12.99 10.53 -0.48
C ALA A 163 -11.59 9.92 -0.66
N HIS A 164 -10.94 10.14 -1.80
CA HIS A 164 -9.61 9.62 -2.09
C HIS A 164 -8.54 10.38 -1.31
N ALA A 165 -8.56 11.72 -1.36
CA ALA A 165 -7.66 12.58 -0.61
C ALA A 165 -7.77 12.33 0.90
N THR A 166 -9.00 12.19 1.40
CA THR A 166 -9.27 11.82 2.80
C THR A 166 -8.60 10.50 3.17
N SER A 167 -8.81 9.46 2.36
CA SER A 167 -8.20 8.14 2.58
C SER A 167 -6.67 8.21 2.54
N MET A 168 -6.12 8.98 1.60
CA MET A 168 -4.69 9.22 1.48
C MET A 168 -4.12 9.88 2.73
N SER A 169 -4.72 10.98 3.22
CA SER A 169 -4.29 11.67 4.43
C SER A 169 -4.24 10.74 5.65
N LEU A 170 -5.18 9.79 5.74
CA LEU A 170 -5.23 8.82 6.85
C LEU A 170 -4.10 7.78 6.78
N VAL A 171 -3.70 7.37 5.57
CA VAL A 171 -2.61 6.38 5.41
C VAL A 171 -1.22 7.01 5.28
N THR A 172 -1.12 8.31 5.01
CA THR A 172 0.17 9.03 4.86
C THR A 172 1.14 8.78 6.02
N PRO A 173 0.72 8.79 7.29
CA PRO A 173 1.68 8.58 8.37
C PRO A 173 2.25 7.16 8.39
N PHE A 174 1.45 6.15 8.01
CA PHE A 174 1.93 4.78 7.81
C PHE A 174 2.94 4.70 6.67
N LYS A 175 2.71 5.43 5.57
CA LYS A 175 3.66 5.52 4.45
C LYS A 175 5.01 6.09 4.90
N ILE A 176 5.00 7.16 5.70
CA ILE A 176 6.21 7.77 6.26
C ILE A 176 6.97 6.77 7.13
N VAL A 177 6.26 6.08 8.03
CA VAL A 177 6.86 5.08 8.92
C VAL A 177 7.45 3.91 8.14
N TYR A 178 6.72 3.40 7.13
CA TYR A 178 7.21 2.34 6.25
C TYR A 178 8.49 2.77 5.52
N GLU A 179 8.49 3.95 4.91
CA GLU A 179 9.66 4.47 4.20
C GLU A 179 10.87 4.68 5.11
N LEU A 180 10.65 5.16 6.33
CA LEU A 180 11.70 5.29 7.33
C LEU A 180 12.32 3.93 7.67
N PHE A 181 11.49 2.93 7.97
CA PHE A 181 11.97 1.58 8.28
C PHE A 181 12.70 0.93 7.11
N ARG A 182 12.18 1.11 5.89
CA ARG A 182 12.80 0.63 4.65
C ARG A 182 14.19 1.23 4.46
N ASN A 183 14.33 2.55 4.60
CA ASN A 183 15.61 3.25 4.44
C ASN A 183 16.63 2.90 5.53
N LEU A 184 16.15 2.53 6.73
CA LEU A 184 17.01 2.03 7.81
C LEU A 184 17.40 0.55 7.66
N GLY A 185 16.93 -0.13 6.61
CA GLY A 185 17.21 -1.56 6.37
C GLY A 185 16.53 -2.49 7.38
N ILE A 186 15.46 -2.04 8.05
CA ILE A 186 14.78 -2.82 9.09
C ILE A 186 13.72 -3.71 8.42
N ALA A 187 14.20 -4.76 7.75
CA ALA A 187 13.38 -5.66 6.92
C ALA A 187 12.28 -6.40 7.70
N PHE A 188 12.41 -6.56 9.02
CA PHE A 188 11.42 -7.23 9.88
C PHE A 188 10.01 -6.58 9.82
N PHE A 189 9.91 -5.29 9.48
CA PHE A 189 8.63 -4.59 9.36
C PHE A 189 7.97 -4.69 7.97
N LEU A 190 8.63 -5.32 6.99
CA LEU A 190 8.15 -5.35 5.60
C LEU A 190 7.43 -6.65 5.22
N ASP A 191 7.39 -7.65 6.10
CA ASP A 191 6.60 -8.87 5.87
C ASP A 191 5.10 -8.58 6.06
N SER A 192 4.26 -9.17 5.22
CA SER A 192 2.80 -9.26 5.34
C SER A 192 2.32 -9.75 6.72
N ASN A 193 3.14 -10.54 7.43
CA ASN A 193 2.90 -11.02 8.79
C ASN A 193 3.54 -10.17 9.89
N SER A 194 4.16 -9.05 9.54
CA SER A 194 4.86 -8.20 10.50
C SER A 194 3.89 -7.45 11.43
N SER A 195 4.46 -6.95 12.53
CA SER A 195 3.80 -6.02 13.44
C SER A 195 3.26 -4.77 12.74
N PHE A 196 3.80 -4.38 11.58
CA PHE A 196 3.31 -3.24 10.80
C PHE A 196 1.97 -3.53 10.14
N SER A 197 1.83 -4.70 9.50
CA SER A 197 0.55 -5.16 8.93
C SER A 197 -0.53 -5.29 10.02
N THR A 198 -0.14 -5.79 11.19
CA THR A 198 -1.03 -5.87 12.36
C THR A 198 -1.42 -4.48 12.88
N CYS A 199 -0.46 -3.56 12.97
CA CYS A 199 -0.71 -2.16 13.36
C CYS A 199 -1.67 -1.49 12.37
N TYR A 200 -1.42 -1.62 11.07
CA TYR A 200 -2.28 -1.08 10.03
C TYR A 200 -3.70 -1.65 10.10
N LYS A 201 -3.86 -2.97 10.27
CA LYS A 201 -5.17 -3.61 10.48
C LYS A 201 -5.89 -3.10 11.72
N PHE A 202 -5.18 -2.98 12.85
CA PHE A 202 -5.75 -2.41 14.07
C PHE A 202 -6.25 -0.98 13.84
N PHE A 203 -5.46 -0.15 13.16
CA PHE A 203 -5.85 1.22 12.84
C PHE A 203 -7.01 1.29 11.85
N SER A 204 -7.03 0.44 10.82
CA SER A 204 -8.12 0.40 9.84
C SER A 204 -9.43 -0.05 10.47
N GLU A 205 -9.42 -1.04 11.37
CA GLU A 205 -10.61 -1.48 12.13
C GLU A 205 -11.15 -0.37 13.05
N ARG A 206 -10.26 0.35 13.74
CA ARG A 206 -10.65 1.49 14.55
C ARG A 206 -11.18 2.62 13.68
N PHE A 207 -10.62 2.83 12.49
CA PHE A 207 -11.15 3.79 11.54
C PHE A 207 -12.55 3.41 11.03
N GLN A 208 -12.84 2.13 10.81
CA GLN A 208 -14.20 1.69 10.50
C GLN A 208 -15.19 1.98 11.64
N PHE A 209 -14.75 1.88 12.90
CA PHE A 209 -15.55 2.33 14.03
C PHE A 209 -15.83 3.83 13.99
N VAL A 210 -14.81 4.65 13.71
CA VAL A 210 -14.97 6.10 13.53
C VAL A 210 -15.95 6.42 12.42
N LYS A 211 -15.83 5.73 11.27
CA LYS A 211 -16.75 5.89 10.16
C LYS A 211 -18.20 5.62 10.58
N ARG A 212 -18.45 4.58 11.38
CA ARG A 212 -19.79 4.30 11.90
C ARG A 212 -20.33 5.43 12.78
N VAL A 213 -19.48 6.04 13.61
CA VAL A 213 -19.85 7.23 14.40
C VAL A 213 -20.11 8.42 13.48
N TYR A 214 -19.22 8.67 12.51
CA TYR A 214 -19.35 9.74 11.53
C TYR A 214 -20.66 9.65 10.71
N ASP A 215 -21.04 8.43 10.31
CA ASP A 215 -22.27 8.19 9.54
C ASP A 215 -23.54 8.44 10.36
N GLN A 216 -23.45 8.55 11.70
CA GLN A 216 -24.58 8.79 12.61
C GLN A 216 -24.74 10.25 13.06
N GLU A 217 -23.75 11.11 12.85
CA GLU A 217 -23.70 12.46 13.43
C GLU A 217 -24.18 13.57 12.46
N SER A 218 -24.38 14.77 13.01
CA SER A 218 -24.72 15.99 12.25
C SER A 218 -23.54 16.51 11.40
N GLU A 219 -23.80 17.24 10.31
CA GLU A 219 -22.73 17.75 9.40
C GLU A 219 -21.71 18.67 10.09
N LEU A 220 -22.10 19.40 11.14
CA LEU A 220 -21.21 20.29 11.91
C LEU A 220 -20.27 19.50 12.83
N ASP A 221 -20.72 18.38 13.40
CA ASP A 221 -19.90 17.52 14.25
C ASP A 221 -18.92 16.68 13.42
N LYS A 222 -19.28 16.33 12.19
CA LYS A 222 -18.45 15.56 11.24
C LYS A 222 -17.07 16.18 10.96
N ALA A 223 -17.02 17.49 10.71
CA ALA A 223 -15.76 18.17 10.41
C ALA A 223 -14.81 18.20 11.62
N SER A 224 -15.35 18.44 12.82
CA SER A 224 -14.61 18.46 14.08
C SER A 224 -14.07 17.08 14.44
N LEU A 225 -14.89 16.05 14.27
CA LEU A 225 -14.49 14.65 14.46
C LEU A 225 -13.33 14.29 13.52
N TYR A 226 -13.41 14.69 12.25
CA TYR A 226 -12.36 14.44 11.26
C TYR A 226 -11.03 15.12 11.61
N GLN A 227 -11.05 16.39 12.02
CA GLN A 227 -9.86 17.11 12.47
C GLN A 227 -9.21 16.41 13.68
N PHE A 228 -10.02 15.94 14.62
CA PHE A 228 -9.54 15.16 15.76
C PHE A 228 -8.83 13.88 15.32
N PHE A 229 -9.35 13.16 14.32
CA PHE A 229 -8.71 11.93 13.83
C PHE A 229 -7.42 12.17 13.07
N ILE A 230 -7.34 13.22 12.24
CA ILE A 230 -6.07 13.61 11.62
C ILE A 230 -5.04 13.92 12.71
N LEU A 231 -5.44 14.72 13.71
CA LEU A 231 -4.56 15.08 14.82
C LEU A 231 -4.12 13.85 15.60
N ALA A 232 -5.05 12.94 15.94
CA ALA A 232 -4.73 11.70 16.66
C ALA A 232 -3.78 10.81 15.85
N SER A 233 -4.02 10.64 14.54
CA SER A 233 -3.14 9.88 13.65
C SER A 233 -1.74 10.49 13.59
N PHE A 234 -1.65 11.82 13.50
CA PHE A 234 -0.38 12.54 13.55
C PHE A 234 0.33 12.36 14.89
N LEU A 235 -0.38 12.53 16.02
CA LEU A 235 0.18 12.36 17.36
C LEU A 235 0.67 10.94 17.61
N ILE A 236 -0.06 9.93 17.13
CA ILE A 236 0.36 8.53 17.18
C ILE A 236 1.63 8.31 16.38
N THR A 237 1.74 8.95 15.21
CA THR A 237 2.95 8.85 14.38
C THR A 237 4.12 9.51 15.08
N VAL A 238 3.93 10.70 15.63
CA VAL A 238 4.94 11.38 16.47
C VAL A 238 5.31 10.50 17.65
N TYR A 239 4.34 9.82 18.28
CA TYR A 239 4.58 8.89 19.38
C TYR A 239 5.35 7.63 18.94
N ILE A 240 5.12 7.11 17.74
CA ILE A 240 5.88 5.96 17.19
C ILE A 240 7.31 6.37 16.79
N LEU A 241 7.52 7.62 16.37
CA LEU A 241 8.81 8.20 15.96
C LEU A 241 9.68 8.69 17.12
N ALA A 242 9.10 9.41 18.10
CA ALA A 242 9.53 9.30 19.49
C ALA A 242 9.43 7.82 19.87
N ASN A 243 9.94 7.23 20.94
CA ASN A 243 9.96 5.77 21.10
C ASN A 243 10.70 4.92 20.03
N LEU A 244 10.81 5.30 18.75
CA LEU A 244 11.74 4.67 17.79
C LEU A 244 13.18 4.77 18.30
N HIS A 245 13.49 5.86 19.00
CA HIS A 245 14.76 6.02 19.71
C HIS A 245 14.96 4.97 20.83
N TYR A 246 13.90 4.50 21.50
CA TYR A 246 14.01 3.39 22.45
C TYR A 246 14.30 2.08 21.73
N LEU A 247 13.67 1.81 20.59
CA LEU A 247 13.98 0.63 19.77
C LEU A 247 15.41 0.68 19.22
N ALA A 248 15.89 1.85 18.77
CA ALA A 248 17.27 2.05 18.33
C ALA A 248 18.26 1.86 19.49
N ALA A 249 17.95 2.36 20.68
CA ALA A 249 18.77 2.18 21.88
C ALA A 249 18.82 0.70 22.30
N ILE A 250 17.69 -0.02 22.26
CA ILE A 250 17.62 -1.45 22.53
C ILE A 250 18.43 -2.23 21.48
N TYR A 251 18.28 -1.90 20.20
CA TYR A 251 19.04 -2.54 19.13
C TYR A 251 20.55 -2.32 19.29
N LEU A 252 20.98 -1.08 19.57
CA LEU A 252 22.38 -0.76 19.86
C LEU A 252 22.88 -1.57 21.06
N LEU A 253 22.11 -1.62 22.15
CA LEU A 253 22.45 -2.41 23.32
C LEU A 253 22.63 -3.91 22.98
N LEU A 254 21.68 -4.51 22.25
CA LEU A 254 21.75 -5.91 21.82
C LEU A 254 22.93 -6.17 20.88
N TRP A 255 23.21 -5.24 19.95
CA TRP A 255 24.36 -5.31 19.05
C TRP A 255 25.68 -5.23 19.83
N THR A 256 25.78 -4.35 20.83
CA THR A 256 26.94 -4.25 21.71
C THR A 256 27.12 -5.54 22.52
N ILE A 257 26.06 -6.09 23.11
CA ILE A 257 26.09 -7.37 23.84
C ILE A 257 26.60 -8.49 22.93
N ARG A 258 26.09 -8.60 21.70
CA ARG A 258 26.52 -9.62 20.72
C ARG A 258 27.99 -9.46 20.33
N THR A 259 28.43 -8.23 20.09
CA THR A 259 29.83 -7.93 19.73
C THR A 259 30.78 -8.29 20.88
N LEU A 260 30.41 -7.97 22.12
CA LEU A 260 31.19 -8.34 23.31
C LEU A 260 31.22 -9.86 23.52
N ALA A 261 30.09 -10.55 23.35
CA ALA A 261 30.02 -12.01 23.47
C ALA A 261 30.91 -12.72 22.43
N ASN A 262 30.90 -12.24 21.18
CA ASN A 262 31.74 -12.80 20.11
C ASN A 262 33.22 -12.41 20.25
N GLY A 263 33.53 -11.21 20.76
CA GLY A 263 34.90 -10.79 21.05
C GLY A 263 35.57 -11.65 22.13
N HIS A 264 34.78 -12.21 23.05
CA HIS A 264 35.29 -13.09 24.11
C HIS A 264 35.73 -14.47 23.60
N GLU A 265 35.26 -14.92 22.42
CA GLU A 265 35.75 -16.13 21.74
C GLU A 265 37.09 -15.90 21.04
N PHE A 266 37.38 -14.66 20.60
CA PHE A 266 38.62 -14.31 19.91
C PHE A 266 39.85 -14.40 20.85
N PHE A 267 39.69 -14.15 22.14
CA PHE A 267 40.77 -14.22 23.14
C PHE A 267 41.08 -15.64 23.65
N LYS A 268 40.23 -16.65 23.37
CA LYS A 268 40.51 -18.04 23.78
C LYS A 268 41.57 -18.72 22.91
N HIS A 269 41.84 -18.22 21.70
CA HIS A 269 42.81 -18.83 20.78
C HIS A 269 44.21 -18.20 20.79
N THR A 270 44.48 -17.21 21.65
CA THR A 270 45.79 -16.57 21.79
C THR A 270 46.52 -16.93 23.09
N SER A 271 46.32 -18.14 23.62
CA SER A 271 47.24 -18.65 24.65
C SER A 271 48.57 -18.99 23.98
N PRO A 272 49.69 -18.35 24.35
CA PRO A 272 51.00 -18.73 23.83
C PRO A 272 51.32 -20.16 24.26
N ASN A 273 51.65 -21.01 23.29
CA ASN A 273 52.24 -22.32 23.58
C ASN A 273 53.48 -22.10 24.46
N PRO A 274 53.64 -22.81 25.59
CA PRO A 274 54.86 -22.74 26.38
C PRO A 274 56.03 -23.17 25.49
N MET A 275 57.00 -22.27 25.32
CA MET A 275 58.20 -22.49 24.53
C MET A 275 58.91 -23.78 24.95
N GLY A 276 58.96 -24.74 24.04
CA GLY A 276 59.85 -25.88 24.15
C GLY A 276 61.30 -25.43 24.07
N SER A 277 62.08 -25.72 25.11
CA SER A 277 63.53 -25.53 25.15
C SER A 277 64.20 -26.43 24.11
N SER A 278 64.67 -25.87 23.00
CA SER A 278 65.55 -26.56 22.06
C SER A 278 67.00 -26.22 22.38
N ALA A 279 67.69 -27.15 23.03
CA ALA A 279 69.14 -27.10 23.22
C ALA A 279 69.84 -27.48 21.91
N ALA A 280 70.63 -26.55 21.38
CA ALA A 280 71.50 -26.78 20.25
C ALA A 280 72.59 -27.81 20.60
N LYS A 281 72.66 -28.91 19.84
CA LYS A 281 73.83 -29.80 19.79
C LYS A 281 74.56 -29.58 18.47
N LEU A 282 75.70 -28.91 18.57
CA LEU A 282 76.78 -28.93 17.57
C LEU A 282 77.37 -30.34 17.49
N GLY A 283 77.52 -30.86 16.28
CA GLY A 283 78.19 -32.13 15.99
C GLY A 283 78.92 -32.05 14.66
N ILE A 284 80.24 -31.91 14.75
CA ILE A 284 81.23 -32.02 13.67
C ILE A 284 81.44 -33.51 13.36
N SER A 285 81.62 -33.89 12.08
CA SER A 285 82.60 -34.93 11.74
C SER A 285 83.16 -34.74 10.33
N VAL A 286 84.50 -34.76 10.32
CA VAL A 286 85.50 -35.08 9.28
C VAL A 286 84.97 -35.80 8.04
#